data_AF-A0A286F7K7-F1
#
_entry.id   AF-A0A286F7K7-F1
#
_cell.length_a   1.000
_cell.length_b   1.000
_cell.length_c   1.000
_cell.angle_alpha   90.00
_cell.angle_beta   90.00
_cell.angle_gamma   90.00
#
_symmetry.space_group_name_H-M   'P 1'
#
loop_
_entity.id
_entity.type
_entity.pdbx_description
1 polymer ?
#
loop_
_entity_poly.entity_id
_entity_poly.type
_entity_poly.pdbx_seq_one_letter_code
_entity_poly.pdbx_strand_id
1 'polypeptide(L)'
;MNKQLIKAIEKRLVYRRNAETKASFYRQSGSSEVLPLRINFSIDPVGFQRIAQTGRAAIYRKVADCKARFTRKDTPSPYWIANSRTEERVSFSLWDCPDFPLLLGFADVGRTNEHGRIENTPDLVVIVRTLDNCRDTLDVRIYPGLYRQREAVLTILNEEVRKQGPTIF
;
A
#
# COMPACT_ATOMS: atom_id res chain seq x y z
N MET A 1 17.82 6.04 11.66
CA MET A 1 16.51 5.70 12.29
C MET A 1 16.61 4.33 12.94
N ASN A 2 16.01 4.11 14.12
CA ASN A 2 16.16 2.86 14.86
C ASN A 2 15.35 1.71 14.21
N LYS A 3 16.01 0.63 13.81
CA LYS A 3 15.39 -0.55 13.18
C LYS A 3 14.32 -1.22 14.04
N GLN A 4 14.52 -1.26 15.37
CA GLN A 4 13.55 -1.85 16.28
C GLN A 4 12.26 -1.03 16.32
N LEU A 5 12.37 0.31 16.28
CA LEU A 5 11.22 1.20 16.23
C LEU A 5 10.40 1.01 14.95
N ILE A 6 11.07 0.97 13.79
CA ILE A 6 10.39 0.76 12.49
C ILE A 6 9.61 -0.55 12.49
N LYS A 7 10.21 -1.64 13.00
CA LYS A 7 9.53 -2.94 13.13
C LYS A 7 8.34 -2.88 14.09
N ALA A 8 8.48 -2.19 15.22
CA ALA A 8 7.44 -2.12 16.24
C ALA A 8 6.18 -1.37 15.75
N ILE A 9 6.35 -0.34 14.91
CA ILE A 9 5.22 0.44 14.39
C ILE A 9 4.63 -0.14 13.09
N GLU A 10 5.31 -1.11 12.47
CA GLU A 10 4.90 -1.70 11.22
C GLU A 10 3.53 -2.37 11.35
N LYS A 11 2.66 -2.10 10.37
CA LYS A 11 1.40 -2.80 10.18
C LYS A 11 1.51 -3.62 8.90
N ARG A 12 1.63 -4.93 9.04
CA ARG A 12 1.66 -5.88 7.92
C ARG A 12 0.26 -6.39 7.63
N LEU A 13 -0.09 -6.50 6.34
CA LEU A 13 -1.32 -7.09 5.86
C LEU A 13 -1.02 -7.99 4.65
N VAL A 14 -1.59 -9.20 4.64
CA VAL A 14 -1.47 -10.10 3.49
C VAL A 14 -2.84 -10.24 2.84
N TYR A 15 -2.91 -9.98 1.54
CA TYR A 15 -4.12 -10.12 0.75
C TYR A 15 -3.97 -11.18 -0.32
N ARG A 16 -5.07 -11.85 -0.66
CA ARG A 16 -5.14 -12.82 -1.76
C ARG A 16 -6.21 -12.42 -2.77
N ARG A 17 -5.91 -12.55 -4.06
CA ARG A 17 -6.80 -12.20 -5.15
C ARG A 17 -8.01 -13.13 -5.13
N ASN A 18 -9.21 -12.57 -5.32
CA ASN A 18 -10.37 -13.38 -5.66
C ASN A 18 -10.21 -13.86 -7.12
N ALA A 19 -10.20 -15.17 -7.33
CA ALA A 19 -10.04 -15.81 -8.63
C ALA A 19 -11.05 -15.33 -9.68
N GLU A 20 -12.25 -14.93 -9.23
CA GLU A 20 -13.33 -14.42 -10.09
C GLU A 20 -13.08 -12.99 -10.61
N THR A 21 -12.08 -12.29 -10.06
CA THR A 21 -11.81 -10.89 -10.38
C THR A 21 -10.36 -10.67 -10.79
N LYS A 22 -10.14 -9.70 -11.67
CA LYS A 22 -8.78 -9.35 -12.12
C LYS A 22 -8.01 -8.49 -11.11
N ALA A 23 -8.70 -7.83 -10.19
CA ALA A 23 -8.10 -6.78 -9.35
C ALA A 23 -8.57 -6.78 -7.90
N SER A 24 -9.56 -7.59 -7.48
CA SER A 24 -10.00 -7.57 -6.09
C SER A 24 -9.20 -8.55 -5.25
N PHE A 25 -8.69 -8.06 -4.12
CA PHE A 25 -7.94 -8.84 -3.15
C PHE A 25 -8.62 -8.74 -1.79
N TYR A 26 -8.64 -9.86 -1.06
CA TYR A 26 -9.23 -9.99 0.27
C TYR A 26 -8.15 -10.32 1.29
N ARG A 27 -8.14 -9.59 2.40
CA ARG A 27 -7.17 -9.78 3.48
C ARG A 27 -7.31 -11.18 4.05
N GLN A 28 -6.21 -11.91 4.11
CA GLN A 28 -6.11 -13.24 4.70
C GLN A 28 -5.56 -13.17 6.12
N SER A 29 -4.61 -12.26 6.36
CA SER A 29 -3.95 -12.13 7.66
C SER A 29 -3.35 -10.73 7.87
N GLY A 30 -2.86 -10.47 9.08
CA GLY A 30 -2.22 -9.23 9.46
C GLY A 30 -3.18 -8.22 10.12
N SER A 31 -2.77 -6.96 10.16
CA SER A 31 -3.47 -5.90 10.90
C SER A 31 -4.84 -5.60 10.28
N SER A 32 -5.90 -5.74 11.07
CA SER A 32 -7.27 -5.49 10.63
C SER A 32 -7.70 -4.02 10.70
N GLU A 33 -6.95 -3.20 11.43
CA GLU A 33 -7.30 -1.84 11.87
C GLU A 33 -6.83 -0.74 10.91
N VAL A 34 -6.28 -1.08 9.74
CA VAL A 34 -5.61 -0.10 8.87
C VAL A 34 -6.31 0.03 7.53
N LEU A 35 -6.33 -1.03 6.72
CA LEU A 35 -7.02 -1.05 5.43
C LEU A 35 -8.29 -1.92 5.51
N PRO A 36 -9.25 -1.75 4.59
CA PRO A 36 -10.43 -2.59 4.51
C PRO A 36 -10.09 -4.07 4.24
N LEU A 37 -11.03 -4.95 4.57
CA LEU A 37 -11.00 -6.38 4.26
C LEU A 37 -10.79 -6.64 2.77
N ARG A 38 -11.40 -5.83 1.90
CA ARG A 38 -11.26 -5.91 0.45
C ARG A 38 -10.59 -4.66 -0.11
N ILE A 39 -9.56 -4.85 -0.91
CA ILE A 39 -8.94 -3.80 -1.72
C ILE A 39 -9.03 -4.15 -3.20
N ASN A 40 -9.03 -3.14 -4.06
CA ASN A 40 -8.78 -3.33 -5.49
C ASN A 40 -7.37 -2.86 -5.80
N PHE A 41 -6.55 -3.76 -6.33
CA PHE A 41 -5.16 -3.52 -6.68
C PHE A 41 -4.95 -3.88 -8.15
N SER A 42 -4.37 -2.95 -8.91
CA SER A 42 -4.09 -3.13 -10.32
C SER A 42 -2.65 -2.79 -10.62
N ILE A 43 -1.91 -3.76 -11.13
CA ILE A 43 -0.57 -3.58 -11.69
C ILE A 43 -0.77 -3.33 -13.17
N ASP A 44 -0.43 -2.13 -13.65
CA ASP A 44 -0.55 -1.81 -15.08
C ASP A 44 0.71 -1.11 -15.60
N PRO A 45 1.71 -1.86 -16.06
CA PRO A 45 2.95 -1.27 -16.55
C PRO A 45 2.83 -0.54 -17.89
N VAL A 46 1.69 -0.64 -18.62
CA VAL A 46 1.55 -0.13 -20.01
C VAL A 46 0.36 0.82 -20.18
N GLY A 47 -0.71 0.68 -19.40
CA GLY A 47 -2.01 1.33 -19.59
C GLY A 47 -2.36 2.44 -18.59
N PHE A 48 -1.47 2.82 -17.66
CA PHE A 48 -1.68 4.08 -16.95
C PHE A 48 -1.65 5.22 -17.98
N GLN A 49 -2.77 5.97 -18.08
CA GLN A 49 -2.85 7.17 -18.90
C GLN A 49 -1.58 8.01 -18.70
N ARG A 50 -1.00 8.54 -19.78
CA ARG A 50 0.20 9.38 -19.74
C ARG A 50 0.03 10.44 -18.66
N ILE A 51 0.66 10.21 -17.50
CA ILE A 51 0.63 11.16 -16.39
C ILE A 51 1.55 12.29 -16.81
N ALA A 52 1.05 13.53 -16.75
CA ALA A 52 1.88 14.70 -16.92
C ALA A 52 3.09 14.59 -15.97
N GLN A 53 4.30 14.65 -16.52
CA GLN A 53 5.57 14.42 -15.81
C GLN A 53 5.86 15.58 -14.85
N THR A 54 5.11 15.65 -13.76
CA THR A 54 5.15 16.70 -12.75
C THR A 54 5.16 16.07 -11.35
N GLY A 55 5.82 16.72 -10.40
CA GLY A 55 5.98 16.22 -9.04
C GLY A 55 6.63 14.82 -9.00
N ARG A 56 6.02 13.86 -8.29
CA ARG A 56 6.54 12.49 -8.15
C ARG A 56 6.64 11.74 -9.47
N ALA A 57 5.73 12.00 -10.40
CA ALA A 57 5.70 11.34 -11.69
C ALA A 57 6.89 11.73 -12.59
N ALA A 58 7.61 12.82 -12.27
CA ALA A 58 8.86 13.20 -12.94
C ALA A 58 10.08 12.44 -12.42
N ILE A 59 9.98 11.85 -11.21
CA ILE A 59 11.10 11.18 -10.53
C ILE A 59 10.91 9.66 -10.58
N TYR A 60 9.68 9.19 -10.35
CA TYR A 60 9.36 7.77 -10.21
C TYR A 60 8.31 7.36 -11.24
N ARG A 61 8.43 6.13 -11.73
CA ARG A 61 7.43 5.50 -12.58
C ARG A 61 6.34 4.93 -11.69
N LYS A 62 5.08 5.24 -12.02
CA LYS A 62 3.94 4.56 -11.39
C LYS A 62 3.87 3.11 -11.86
N VAL A 63 3.69 2.18 -10.92
CA VAL A 63 3.67 0.73 -11.20
C VAL A 63 2.36 0.05 -10.80
N ALA A 64 1.59 0.63 -9.87
CA ALA A 64 0.31 0.09 -9.48
C ALA A 64 -0.64 1.17 -8.94
N ASP A 65 -1.91 0.84 -8.84
CA ASP A 65 -2.91 1.58 -8.08
C ASP A 65 -3.63 0.67 -7.09
N CYS A 66 -3.92 1.22 -5.91
CA CYS A 66 -4.81 0.63 -4.94
C CYS A 66 -5.99 1.57 -4.67
N LYS A 67 -7.20 1.01 -4.65
CA LYS A 67 -8.43 1.71 -4.26
C LYS A 67 -9.28 0.78 -3.43
N ALA A 68 -9.79 1.28 -2.30
CA ALA A 68 -10.69 0.53 -1.45
C ALA A 68 -11.72 1.46 -0.80
N ARG A 69 -12.83 0.86 -0.38
CA ARG A 69 -13.90 1.53 0.37
C ARG A 69 -14.09 0.77 1.67
N PHE A 70 -14.18 1.50 2.77
CA PHE A 70 -14.57 0.92 4.06
C PHE A 70 -16.05 0.54 4.03
N THR A 71 -16.38 -0.50 4.77
CA THR A 71 -17.72 -1.02 4.96
C THR A 71 -17.98 -1.22 6.44
N ARG A 72 -19.25 -1.38 6.83
CA ARG A 72 -19.61 -1.67 8.23
C ARG A 72 -19.02 -2.97 8.80
N LYS A 73 -18.50 -3.85 7.94
CA LYS A 73 -17.83 -5.10 8.37
C LYS A 73 -16.35 -4.89 8.71
N ASP A 74 -15.79 -3.74 8.33
CA ASP A 74 -14.40 -3.42 8.58
C ASP A 74 -14.20 -2.94 10.02
N THR A 75 -13.03 -3.24 10.57
CA THR A 75 -12.60 -2.67 11.85
C THR A 75 -12.35 -1.17 11.66
N PRO A 76 -12.64 -0.32 12.67
CA PRO A 76 -12.30 1.10 12.62
C PRO A 76 -10.83 1.32 12.25
N SER A 77 -10.60 2.31 11.39
CA SER A 77 -9.29 2.62 10.82
C SER A 77 -8.94 4.10 10.99
N PRO A 78 -7.65 4.48 11.11
CA PRO A 78 -7.24 5.88 11.10
C PRO A 78 -7.56 6.61 9.78
N TYR A 79 -7.85 5.86 8.71
CA TYR A 79 -8.28 6.39 7.41
C TYR A 79 -9.80 6.51 7.27
N TRP A 80 -10.54 6.00 8.26
CA TRP A 80 -11.99 6.11 8.33
C TRP A 80 -12.35 7.45 8.99
N ILE A 81 -12.98 8.35 8.23
CA ILE A 81 -13.61 9.57 8.77
C ILE A 81 -15.12 9.38 8.75
N ALA A 82 -15.69 9.10 9.93
CA ALA A 82 -17.13 8.91 10.08
C ALA A 82 -17.85 10.26 9.94
N ASN A 83 -18.41 10.54 8.76
CA ASN A 83 -19.14 11.79 8.53
C ASN A 83 -20.51 11.61 7.85
N SER A 84 -20.95 10.37 7.59
CA SER A 84 -22.25 9.98 7.00
C SER A 84 -22.62 10.61 5.65
N ARG A 85 -21.82 11.54 5.13
CA ARG A 85 -22.08 12.34 3.93
C ARG A 85 -21.21 11.93 2.76
N THR A 86 -20.07 11.30 3.04
CA THR A 86 -19.07 10.97 2.03
C THR A 86 -18.74 9.48 2.11
N GLU A 87 -18.38 8.90 0.96
CA GLU A 87 -17.90 7.52 0.96
C GLU A 87 -16.49 7.45 1.54
N GLU A 88 -16.30 6.63 2.56
CA GLU A 88 -15.01 6.43 3.22
C GLU A 88 -14.11 5.58 2.33
N ARG A 89 -13.27 6.23 1.54
CA ARG A 89 -12.32 5.58 0.62
C ARG A 89 -10.88 5.79 1.07
N VAL A 90 -10.07 4.78 0.79
CA VAL A 90 -8.61 4.81 0.87
C VAL A 90 -8.04 4.48 -0.51
N SER A 91 -6.98 5.16 -0.92
CA SER A 91 -6.34 4.93 -2.21
C SER A 91 -4.87 5.32 -2.18
N PHE A 92 -4.06 4.65 -2.98
CA PHE A 92 -2.66 5.05 -3.18
C PHE A 92 -2.18 4.62 -4.56
N SER A 93 -1.34 5.45 -5.18
CA SER A 93 -0.61 5.11 -6.39
C SER A 93 0.80 4.67 -6.00
N LEU A 94 1.19 3.47 -6.42
CA LEU A 94 2.47 2.88 -6.10
C LEU A 94 3.53 3.37 -7.09
N TRP A 95 4.62 3.87 -6.56
CA TRP A 95 5.79 4.35 -7.30
C TRP A 95 6.91 3.32 -7.22
N ASP A 96 7.63 3.13 -8.31
CA ASP A 96 8.77 2.21 -8.34
C ASP A 96 9.92 2.68 -7.45
N CYS A 97 10.73 1.72 -7.04
CA CYS A 97 11.95 1.94 -6.27
C CYS A 97 13.05 0.99 -6.80
N PRO A 98 13.71 1.35 -7.92
CA PRO A 98 14.59 0.44 -8.64
C PRO A 98 15.77 -0.08 -7.80
N ASP A 99 16.23 0.70 -6.83
CA ASP A 99 17.32 0.32 -5.91
C ASP A 99 16.94 -0.81 -4.94
N PHE A 100 15.64 -1.11 -4.80
CA PHE A 100 15.11 -2.12 -3.89
C PHE A 100 14.27 -3.16 -4.64
N PRO A 101 14.89 -4.10 -5.37
CA PRO A 101 14.20 -5.01 -6.29
C PRO A 101 13.22 -5.99 -5.62
N LEU A 102 13.40 -6.27 -4.33
CA LEU A 102 12.49 -7.10 -3.54
C LEU A 102 11.21 -6.37 -3.13
N LEU A 103 11.12 -5.08 -3.43
CA LEU A 103 9.95 -4.25 -3.23
C LEU A 103 9.31 -3.99 -4.60
N LEU A 104 7.99 -4.08 -4.66
CA LEU A 104 7.24 -3.68 -5.86
C LEU A 104 7.25 -2.16 -6.01
N GLY A 105 7.13 -1.45 -4.89
CA GLY A 105 7.12 0.00 -4.84
C GLY A 105 6.64 0.55 -3.51
N PHE A 106 6.50 1.87 -3.44
CA PHE A 106 6.06 2.60 -2.25
C PHE A 106 5.02 3.68 -2.57
N ALA A 107 4.27 4.13 -1.57
CA ALA A 107 3.29 5.20 -1.71
C ALA A 107 3.04 5.93 -0.38
N ASP A 108 2.42 7.10 -0.46
CA ASP A 108 1.65 7.69 0.64
C ASP A 108 0.20 7.17 0.59
N VAL A 109 -0.46 7.09 1.76
CA VAL A 109 -1.87 6.72 1.82
C VAL A 109 -2.73 7.95 1.56
N GLY A 110 -3.62 7.88 0.56
CA GLY A 110 -4.71 8.82 0.39
C GLY A 110 -5.97 8.35 1.11
N ARG A 111 -6.65 9.24 1.83
CA ARG A 111 -7.95 8.98 2.46
C ARG A 111 -8.98 10.05 2.07
N THR A 112 -10.25 9.71 2.17
CA THR A 112 -11.33 10.68 1.95
C THR A 112 -11.46 11.61 3.16
N ASN A 113 -11.46 12.92 2.93
CA ASN A 113 -11.65 13.94 3.95
C ASN A 113 -13.13 14.27 4.19
N GLU A 114 -13.41 15.20 5.11
CA GLU A 114 -14.77 15.65 5.47
C GLU A 114 -15.58 16.22 4.30
N HIS A 115 -14.89 16.67 3.24
CA HIS A 115 -15.49 17.23 2.04
C HIS A 115 -15.57 16.23 0.89
N GLY A 116 -15.25 14.95 1.11
CA GLY A 116 -15.32 13.90 0.09
C GLY A 116 -14.15 13.92 -0.89
N ARG A 117 -13.09 14.69 -0.61
CA ARG A 117 -11.87 14.76 -1.44
C ARG A 117 -10.80 13.82 -0.89
N ILE A 118 -9.95 13.30 -1.77
CA ILE A 118 -8.79 12.53 -1.33
C ILE A 118 -7.69 13.48 -0.84
N GLU A 119 -7.22 13.26 0.38
CA GLU A 119 -6.04 13.90 0.96
C GLU A 119 -4.98 12.86 1.31
N ASN A 120 -3.71 13.20 1.16
CA ASN A 120 -2.62 12.29 1.51
C ASN A 120 -2.27 12.40 2.99
N THR A 121 -2.00 11.26 3.62
CA THR A 121 -1.49 11.14 4.97
C THR A 121 0.05 11.06 4.94
N PRO A 122 0.74 11.30 6.08
CA PRO A 122 2.19 11.11 6.17
C PRO A 122 2.60 9.63 6.28
N ASP A 123 1.68 8.68 6.10
CA ASP A 123 1.94 7.26 6.27
C ASP A 123 2.56 6.67 5.01
N LEU A 124 3.55 5.81 5.20
CA LEU A 124 4.21 5.10 4.11
C LEU A 124 3.57 3.74 3.91
N VAL A 125 3.22 3.42 2.66
CA VAL A 125 2.91 2.07 2.21
C VAL A 125 4.07 1.54 1.41
N VAL A 126 4.44 0.29 1.64
CA VAL A 126 5.38 -0.46 0.81
C VAL A 126 4.75 -1.80 0.45
N ILE A 127 4.81 -2.17 -0.83
CA ILE A 127 4.39 -3.49 -1.28
C ILE A 127 5.64 -4.34 -1.47
N VAL A 128 5.76 -5.43 -0.70
CA VAL A 128 6.85 -6.39 -0.87
C VAL A 128 6.53 -7.28 -2.07
N ARG A 129 7.51 -7.50 -2.95
CA ARG A 129 7.36 -8.36 -4.11
C ARG A 129 7.25 -9.81 -3.64
N THR A 130 6.10 -10.41 -3.88
CA THR A 130 5.84 -11.83 -3.61
C THR A 130 6.39 -12.70 -4.75
N LEU A 131 6.48 -14.03 -4.55
CA LEU A 131 7.00 -14.96 -5.57
C LEU A 131 6.18 -14.96 -6.86
N ASP A 132 4.88 -14.81 -6.74
CA ASP A 132 3.93 -14.69 -7.86
C ASP A 132 3.96 -13.28 -8.48
N ASN A 133 4.91 -12.43 -8.09
CA ASN A 133 5.08 -11.06 -8.55
C ASN A 133 3.82 -10.21 -8.35
N CYS A 134 3.20 -10.36 -7.17
CA CYS A 134 2.01 -9.63 -6.75
C CYS A 134 0.76 -9.86 -7.61
N ARG A 135 0.66 -11.00 -8.31
CA ARG A 135 -0.48 -11.33 -9.18
C ARG A 135 -1.67 -11.87 -8.40
N ASP A 136 -1.41 -12.73 -7.44
CA ASP A 136 -2.37 -13.45 -6.62
C ASP A 136 -2.23 -13.14 -5.13
N THR A 137 -1.03 -12.76 -4.67
CA THR A 137 -0.76 -12.43 -3.27
C THR A 137 -0.14 -11.04 -3.13
N LEU A 138 -0.61 -10.24 -2.17
CA LEU A 138 -0.01 -8.95 -1.82
C LEU A 138 0.49 -9.00 -0.38
N ASP A 139 1.74 -8.60 -0.16
CA ASP A 139 2.30 -8.33 1.17
C ASP A 139 2.44 -6.81 1.33
N VAL A 140 1.48 -6.22 2.03
CA VAL A 140 1.36 -4.77 2.24
C VAL A 140 1.96 -4.41 3.60
N ARG A 141 2.92 -3.50 3.62
CA ARG A 141 3.54 -2.95 4.84
C ARG A 141 3.18 -1.49 4.97
N ILE A 142 2.64 -1.10 6.12
CA ILE A 142 2.29 0.29 6.42
C ILE A 142 3.11 0.76 7.61
N TYR A 143 3.72 1.94 7.46
CA TYR A 143 4.53 2.59 8.47
C TYR A 143 3.94 3.97 8.76
N PRO A 144 3.15 4.10 9.84
CA PRO A 144 2.50 5.36 10.20
C PRO A 144 3.51 6.50 10.38
N GLY A 145 3.23 7.65 9.76
CA GLY A 145 4.03 8.87 9.84
C GLY A 145 5.40 8.84 9.15
N LEU A 146 5.80 7.73 8.51
CA LEU A 146 7.18 7.55 8.02
C LEU A 146 7.41 7.85 6.53
N TYR A 147 6.46 8.46 5.81
CA TYR A 147 6.64 8.74 4.37
C TYR A 147 7.86 9.62 4.07
N ARG A 148 8.17 10.60 4.95
CA ARG A 148 9.35 11.47 4.80
C ARG A 148 10.66 10.73 5.04
N GLN A 149 10.63 9.62 5.78
CA GLN A 149 11.80 8.78 6.07
C GLN A 149 11.81 7.49 5.23
N ARG A 150 11.08 7.45 4.12
CA ARG A 150 10.91 6.26 3.27
C ARG A 150 12.22 5.59 2.88
N GLU A 151 13.27 6.32 2.52
CA GLU A 151 14.56 5.73 2.10
C GLU A 151 15.16 4.81 3.19
N ALA A 152 15.10 5.24 4.44
CA ALA A 152 15.58 4.44 5.57
C ALA A 152 14.69 3.20 5.79
N VAL A 153 13.38 3.35 5.64
CA VAL A 153 12.43 2.22 5.77
C VAL A 153 12.63 1.20 4.65
N LEU A 154 12.70 1.64 3.39
CA LEU A 154 12.90 0.80 2.22
C LEU A 154 14.22 0.02 2.32
N THR A 155 15.30 0.68 2.74
CA THR A 155 16.61 0.03 2.98
C THR A 155 16.50 -1.09 4.00
N ILE A 156 15.93 -0.80 5.18
CA ILE A 156 15.81 -1.76 6.28
C ILE A 156 14.90 -2.93 5.90
N LEU A 157 13.77 -2.65 5.24
CA LEU A 157 12.81 -3.67 4.82
C LEU A 157 13.40 -4.56 3.73
N ASN A 158 14.08 -3.99 2.73
CA ASN A 158 14.70 -4.77 1.65
C ASN A 158 15.79 -5.72 2.19
N GLU A 159 16.61 -5.27 3.15
CA GLU A 159 17.56 -6.15 3.84
C GLU A 159 16.88 -7.27 4.63
N GLU A 160 15.76 -6.96 5.28
CA GLU A 160 14.99 -7.94 6.04
C GLU A 160 14.39 -9.01 5.15
N VAL A 161 13.72 -8.62 4.06
CA VAL A 161 13.16 -9.55 3.08
C VAL A 161 14.27 -10.39 2.46
N ARG A 162 15.44 -9.81 2.17
CA ARG A 162 16.60 -10.55 1.68
C ARG A 162 17.07 -11.63 2.66
N LYS A 163 17.06 -11.37 3.96
CA LYS A 163 17.48 -12.32 5.01
C LYS A 163 16.47 -13.42 5.27
N GLN A 164 15.18 -13.11 5.20
CA GLN A 164 14.10 -14.07 5.43
C GLN A 164 13.84 -14.97 4.21
N GLY A 165 14.29 -14.55 3.03
CA GLY A 165 13.91 -15.15 1.75
C GLY A 165 12.51 -14.70 1.32
N PRO A 166 12.16 -14.85 0.04
CA PRO A 166 10.83 -14.51 -0.46
C PRO A 166 9.78 -15.38 0.25
N THR A 167 8.85 -14.74 0.97
CA THR A 167 7.87 -15.44 1.80
C THR A 167 6.75 -16.02 0.93
N ILE A 168 6.48 -17.32 1.09
CA ILE A 168 5.32 -18.01 0.50
C ILE A 168 4.17 -17.91 1.50
N PHE A 169 3.05 -17.32 1.10
CA PHE A 169 1.77 -17.39 1.81
C PHE A 169 0.68 -17.89 0.87
#